data_AF-A0A0J6SNZ5-F1
#
_entry.id   AF-A0A0J6SNZ5-F1
#
_cell.length_a   1.000
_cell.length_b   1.000
_cell.length_c   1.000
_cell.angle_alpha   90.00
_cell.angle_beta   90.00
_cell.angle_gamma   90.00
#
_symmetry.space_group_name_H-M   'P 1'
#
loop_
_entity.id
_entity.type
_entity.pdbx_description
1 polymer ?
#
loop_
_entity_poly.entity_id
_entity_poly.type
_entity_poly.pdbx_seq_one_letter_code
_entity_poly.pdbx_strand_id
1 'polypeptide(L)' 'MIGSSDADCEFVHGSGNVDRDLKRPHPDLEQARALLAARIVRTLDAQGLTTRDAEAATGAGAT' A
#
# COMPACT_ATOMS: atom_id res chain seq x y z
N MET A 1 43.00 12.13 -0.85
CA MET A 1 41.82 12.90 -1.29
C MET A 1 40.90 11.93 -2.02
N ILE A 2 40.00 11.26 -1.31
CA ILE A 2 38.92 10.49 -1.95
C ILE A 2 37.74 11.47 -1.98
N GLY A 3 37.46 12.03 -3.16
CA GLY A 3 36.24 12.78 -3.38
C GLY A 3 35.08 11.79 -3.35
N SER A 4 34.34 11.75 -2.24
CA SER A 4 33.04 11.08 -2.22
C SER A 4 32.09 12.02 -2.95
N SER A 5 31.69 11.65 -4.16
CA SER A 5 30.53 12.24 -4.83
C SER A 5 29.29 11.61 -4.21
N ASP A 6 29.02 11.93 -2.95
CA ASP A 6 27.69 11.75 -2.42
C ASP A 6 26.87 12.82 -3.14
N ALA A 7 26.18 12.41 -4.21
CA ALA A 7 25.29 13.30 -4.93
C ALA A 7 24.39 13.98 -3.90
N ASP A 8 24.38 15.32 -3.89
CA ASP A 8 23.56 16.13 -2.97
C ASP A 8 22.07 15.86 -3.26
N CYS A 9 21.55 14.78 -2.68
CA CYS A 9 20.14 14.43 -2.75
C CYS A 9 19.40 15.22 -1.67
N GLU A 10 18.57 16.16 -2.09
CA GLU A 10 17.68 16.88 -1.19
C GLU A 10 16.54 15.94 -0.74
N PHE A 11 16.40 15.75 0.58
CA PHE A 11 15.27 15.03 1.14
C PHE A 11 14.02 15.92 1.12
N VAL A 12 13.00 15.49 0.37
CA VAL A 12 11.71 16.17 0.32
C VAL A 12 10.72 15.40 1.21
N HIS A 13 9.98 16.13 2.06
CA HIS A 13 8.93 15.53 2.88
C HIS A 13 7.70 15.22 2.02
N GLY A 14 7.33 13.94 1.93
CA GLY A 14 6.13 13.51 1.22
C GLY A 14 4.84 13.95 1.93
N SER A 15 3.72 13.95 1.21
CA SER A 15 2.42 14.34 1.79
C SER A 15 1.82 13.29 2.73
N GLY A 16 2.45 12.12 2.84
CA GLY A 16 1.87 10.93 3.49
C GLY A 16 0.89 10.17 2.60
N ASN A 17 0.66 10.64 1.37
CA ASN A 17 -0.08 9.95 0.33
C ASN A 17 0.81 9.80 -0.92
N VAL A 18 1.32 8.58 -1.14
CA VAL A 18 2.19 8.29 -2.29
C VAL A 18 1.48 8.51 -3.63
N ASP A 19 0.16 8.27 -3.71
CA ASP A 19 -0.61 8.50 -4.93
C ASP A 19 -0.73 9.99 -5.24
N ARG A 20 -0.80 10.84 -4.20
CA ARG A 20 -0.77 12.31 -4.35
C ARG A 20 0.61 12.78 -4.80
N ASP A 21 1.66 12.25 -4.17
CA ASP A 21 3.04 12.62 -4.48
C ASP A 21 3.41 12.22 -5.93
N LEU A 22 2.85 11.11 -6.43
CA LEU A 22 2.97 10.65 -7.81
C LEU A 22 1.93 11.25 -8.78
N LYS A 23 1.12 12.22 -8.33
CA LYS A 23 0.10 12.92 -9.12
C LYS A 23 -0.88 11.98 -9.83
N ARG A 24 -1.32 10.90 -9.15
CA ARG A 24 -2.35 10.00 -9.65
C ARG A 24 -3.72 10.72 -9.74
N PRO A 25 -4.63 10.29 -10.63
CA PRO A 25 -5.90 10.98 -10.86
C PRO A 25 -6.84 11.04 -9.64
N HIS A 26 -6.83 10.03 -8.78
CA HIS A 26 -7.72 9.93 -7.61
C HIS A 26 -6.95 9.52 -6.36
N PRO A 27 -6.03 10.37 -5.87
CA PRO A 27 -5.03 9.95 -4.90
C PRO A 27 -5.63 9.55 -3.55
N ASP A 28 -6.71 10.21 -3.11
CA ASP A 28 -7.36 9.87 -1.84
C ASP A 28 -8.18 8.59 -1.92
N LEU A 29 -8.77 8.30 -3.09
CA LEU A 29 -9.49 7.05 -3.32
C LEU A 29 -8.53 5.86 -3.36
N GLU A 30 -7.41 6.00 -4.06
CA GLU A 30 -6.41 4.95 -4.16
C GLU A 30 -5.73 4.69 -2.80
N GLN A 31 -5.40 5.74 -2.04
CA GLN A 31 -4.89 5.57 -0.68
C GLN A 31 -5.91 4.88 0.23
N ALA A 32 -7.19 5.27 0.17
CA ALA A 32 -8.25 4.62 0.96
C ALA A 32 -8.38 3.12 0.61
N ARG A 33 -8.32 2.77 -0.68
CA ARG A 33 -8.33 1.38 -1.15
C ARG A 33 -7.11 0.62 -0.64
N ALA A 34 -5.92 1.20 -0.72
CA ALA A 34 -4.68 0.58 -0.26
C ALA A 34 -4.70 0.33 1.27
N LEU A 35 -5.16 1.30 2.06
CA LEU A 35 -5.28 1.15 3.51
C LEU A 35 -6.32 0.10 3.90
N LEU A 36 -7.44 0.03 3.20
CA LEU A 36 -8.46 -1.00 3.40
C LEU A 36 -7.92 -2.39 3.03
N ALA A 37 -7.28 -2.52 1.87
CA ALA A 37 -6.66 -3.78 1.46
C ALA A 37 -5.61 -4.25 2.48
N ALA A 38 -4.76 -3.35 2.97
CA ALA A 38 -3.78 -3.67 4.00
C ALA A 38 -4.45 -4.13 5.31
N ARG A 39 -5.59 -3.56 5.69
CA ARG A 39 -6.38 -4.01 6.85
C ARG A 39 -6.95 -5.41 6.63
N ILE A 40 -7.50 -5.69 5.45
CA ILE A 40 -8.02 -7.02 5.10
C ILE A 40 -6.90 -8.05 5.20
N VAL A 41 -5.76 -7.81 4.54
CA VAL A 41 -4.62 -8.73 4.58
C VAL A 41 -4.17 -9.01 6.01
N ARG A 42 -4.08 -7.99 6.87
CA ARG A 42 -3.76 -8.19 8.29
C ARG A 42 -4.77 -9.05 9.03
N THR A 43 -6.07 -8.88 8.75
CA THR A 43 -7.11 -9.71 9.37
C THR A 43 -7.02 -11.15 8.92
N LEU A 44 -6.81 -11.40 7.62
CA LEU A 44 -6.67 -12.74 7.06
C LEU A 44 -5.43 -13.45 7.65
N ASP A 45 -4.30 -12.76 7.71
CA ASP A 45 -3.04 -13.26 8.28
C ASP A 45 -3.19 -13.59 9.78
N ALA A 46 -3.80 -12.69 10.55
CA ALA A 46 -4.05 -12.90 11.98
C ALA A 46 -4.96 -14.10 12.27
N GLN A 47 -5.83 -14.47 11.32
CA GLN A 47 -6.72 -15.62 11.41
C GLN A 47 -6.14 -16.88 10.74
N GLY A 48 -4.97 -16.80 10.10
CA GLY A 48 -4.37 -17.90 9.36
C GLY A 48 -5.20 -18.39 8.18
N LEU A 49 -6.04 -17.52 7.59
CA LEU A 49 -6.93 -17.91 6.50
C LEU A 49 -6.16 -18.00 5.19
N THR A 50 -6.35 -19.11 4.47
CA THR A 50 -5.94 -19.18 3.06
C THR A 50 -6.85 -18.30 2.20
N THR A 51 -6.45 -18.04 0.96
CA THR A 51 -7.31 -17.33 -0.01
C THR A 51 -8.66 -18.02 -0.20
N ARG A 52 -8.67 -19.36 -0.19
CA ARG A 52 -9.90 -20.16 -0.30
C ARG A 52 -10.78 -20.04 0.94
N ASP A 53 -10.20 -20.02 2.13
CA ASP A 53 -10.98 -19.86 3.37
C ASP A 53 -11.56 -18.45 3.46
N ALA A 54 -10.78 -17.44 3.05
CA ALA A 54 -11.24 -16.06 2.95
C ALA A 54 -12.41 -15.93 1.96
N GLU A 55 -12.29 -16.52 0.77
CA GLU A 55 -13.37 -16.58 -0.21
C GLU A 55 -14.62 -17.28 0.33
N ALA A 56 -14.47 -18.41 1.01
CA ALA A 56 -15.59 -19.11 1.64
C ALA A 56 -16.27 -18.26 2.75
N ALA A 57 -15.50 -17.46 3.49
CA ALA A 57 -16.00 -16.61 4.55
C ALA A 57 -16.65 -15.32 4.06
N THR A 58 -16.18 -14.74 2.96
CA THR A 58 -16.66 -13.43 2.46
C THR A 58 -17.48 -13.51 1.18
N GLY A 59 -17.50 -14.65 0.50
CA GLY A 59 -18.11 -14.82 -0.84
C GLY A 59 -17.38 -14.07 -1.95
N ALA A 60 -16.18 -13.54 -1.69
CA ALA A 60 -15.41 -12.75 -2.66
C ALA A 60 -14.68 -13.70 -3.62
N GLY A 61 -15.16 -13.81 -4.86
CA GLY A 61 -14.59 -14.70 -5.89
C GLY A 61 -15.60 -15.64 -6.55
N ALA A 62 -16.80 -15.80 -5.96
CA ALA A 62 -17.82 -16.75 -6.39
C ALA A 62 -18.68 -16.32 -7.60
N THR A 63 -18.13 -15.57 -8.56
CA THR A 63 -18.89 -14.97 -9.69
C THR A 63 -18.52 -15.55 -11.05
#